data_AF-A0A6N3FCU6-F1
#
_entry.id   AF-A0A6N3FCU6-F1
#
_cell.length_a   1.000
_cell.length_b   1.000
_cell.length_c   1.000
_cell.angle_alpha   90.00
_cell.angle_beta   90.00
_cell.angle_gamma   90.00
#
_symmetry.space_group_name_H-M   'P 1'
#
loop_
_entity.id
_entity.type
_entity.pdbx_description
1 polymer ?
#
loop_
_entity_poly.entity_id
_entity_poly.type
_entity_poly.pdbx_seq_one_letter_code
_entity_poly.pdbx_strand_id
1 'polypeptide(L)'
;MLTSNLKVVEKYDYLTEKFRRGYEFLRTTDLKALAVGRVDIDGDDIYASVQEYTSLKADTCKFEAHNRYFDIQYVVEGEEQFGYAKREDLTEEAPYDETNDIVFFCEPEEAGTVLLKAGDCIVVAPEDAHKPRCQAKEACYVKKIVIKVRV
;
A
#
# COMPACT_ATOMS: atom_id res chain seq x y z
N MET A 1 5.36 -3.70 10.61
CA MET A 1 4.49 -3.46 11.79
C MET A 1 3.26 -4.33 11.59
N LEU A 2 2.95 -5.25 12.51
CA LEU A 2 1.70 -6.03 12.46
C LEU A 2 0.70 -5.36 13.39
N THR A 3 -0.30 -4.69 12.83
CA THR A 3 -1.44 -4.14 13.57
C THR A 3 -2.66 -4.95 13.21
N SER A 4 -3.14 -5.75 14.15
CA SER A 4 -4.32 -6.58 13.93
C SER A 4 -5.01 -6.86 15.25
N ASN A 5 -6.28 -7.24 15.18
CA ASN A 5 -6.97 -7.79 16.34
C ASN A 5 -6.42 -9.19 16.63
N LEU A 6 -6.13 -9.53 17.89
CA LEU A 6 -5.64 -10.87 18.27
C LEU A 6 -6.54 -12.01 17.78
N LYS A 7 -7.83 -11.75 17.54
CA LYS A 7 -8.76 -12.74 16.97
C LYS A 7 -8.42 -13.17 15.54
N VAL A 8 -7.70 -12.33 14.79
CA VAL A 8 -7.35 -12.55 13.37
C VAL A 8 -5.86 -12.33 13.09
N VAL A 9 -5.02 -12.17 14.13
CA VAL A 9 -3.58 -11.89 13.98
C VAL A 9 -2.82 -13.01 13.28
N GLU A 10 -3.31 -14.24 13.37
CA GLU A 10 -2.74 -15.42 12.70
C GLU A 10 -3.43 -15.74 11.37
N LYS A 11 -4.38 -14.90 10.92
CA LYS A 11 -5.17 -15.16 9.69
C LYS A 11 -4.29 -15.24 8.45
N TYR A 12 -3.21 -14.47 8.40
CA TYR A 12 -2.32 -14.39 7.25
C TYR A 12 -0.86 -14.65 7.64
N ASP A 13 -0.18 -15.41 6.79
CA ASP A 13 1.27 -15.57 6.83
C ASP A 13 1.93 -14.72 5.74
N TYR A 14 2.49 -13.59 6.16
CA TYR A 14 3.22 -12.64 5.30
C TYR A 14 4.57 -13.17 4.80
N LEU A 15 4.90 -14.44 5.09
CA LEU A 15 6.05 -15.17 4.58
C LEU A 15 5.65 -16.33 3.67
N THR A 16 4.39 -16.46 3.24
CA THR A 16 4.04 -17.45 2.20
C THR A 16 4.82 -17.22 0.91
N GLU A 17 4.83 -18.21 0.03
CA GLU A 17 5.56 -18.15 -1.24
C GLU A 17 5.21 -16.90 -2.07
N LYS A 18 3.93 -16.50 -2.11
CA LYS A 18 3.50 -15.32 -2.85
C LYS A 18 4.16 -14.03 -2.33
N PHE A 19 4.17 -13.82 -1.01
CA PHE A 19 4.86 -12.67 -0.41
C PHE A 19 6.37 -12.74 -0.62
N ARG A 20 6.99 -13.92 -0.47
CA ARG A 20 8.43 -14.11 -0.71
C ARG A 20 8.82 -13.75 -2.14
N ARG A 21 8.01 -14.09 -3.14
CA ARG A 21 8.22 -13.67 -4.54
C ARG A 21 8.14 -12.15 -4.70
N GLY A 22 7.18 -11.49 -4.04
CA GLY A 22 7.10 -10.03 -4.01
C GLY A 22 8.34 -9.37 -3.39
N TYR A 23 8.81 -9.88 -2.24
CA TYR A 23 10.03 -9.38 -1.60
C TYR A 23 11.29 -9.65 -2.42
N GLU A 24 11.37 -10.81 -3.08
CA GLU A 24 12.50 -11.14 -3.95
C GLU A 24 12.55 -10.19 -5.14
N PHE A 25 11.41 -9.91 -5.78
CA PHE A 25 11.34 -8.90 -6.84
C PHE A 25 11.88 -7.54 -6.39
N LEU A 26 11.50 -7.08 -5.19
CA LEU A 26 11.99 -5.82 -4.62
C LEU A 26 13.51 -5.85 -4.33
N ARG A 27 14.08 -7.03 -4.04
CA ARG A 27 15.50 -7.19 -3.70
C ARG A 27 16.41 -7.28 -4.92
N THR A 28 15.96 -7.96 -5.98
CA THR A 28 16.83 -8.36 -7.09
C THR A 28 16.66 -7.52 -8.35
N THR A 29 15.58 -6.74 -8.44
CA THR A 29 15.29 -5.92 -9.62
C THR A 29 15.92 -4.54 -9.48
N ASP A 30 16.40 -3.96 -10.58
CA ASP A 30 16.78 -2.53 -10.62
C ASP A 30 15.52 -1.66 -10.60
N LEU A 31 14.99 -1.41 -9.39
CA LEU A 31 13.73 -0.70 -9.18
C LEU A 31 13.76 0.74 -9.69
N LYS A 32 14.94 1.37 -9.76
CA LYS A 32 15.10 2.74 -10.24
C LYS A 32 14.93 2.84 -11.75
N ALA A 33 15.34 1.79 -12.47
CA ALA A 33 15.23 1.73 -13.93
C ALA A 33 13.84 1.32 -14.44
N LEU A 34 12.94 0.83 -13.57
CA LEU A 34 11.59 0.44 -13.98
C LEU A 34 10.77 1.64 -14.46
N ALA A 35 10.09 1.48 -15.59
CA ALA A 35 9.13 2.46 -16.11
C ALA A 35 7.83 2.46 -15.27
N VAL A 36 7.17 3.62 -15.18
CA VAL A 36 5.86 3.76 -14.54
C VAL A 36 4.84 2.84 -15.22
N GLY A 37 4.04 2.13 -14.42
CA GLY A 37 3.04 1.19 -14.91
C GLY A 37 3.10 -0.17 -14.23
N ARG A 38 2.49 -1.17 -14.87
CA ARG A 38 2.39 -2.53 -14.35
C ARG A 38 3.58 -3.38 -14.82
N VAL A 39 4.14 -4.17 -13.92
CA VAL A 39 5.13 -5.21 -14.21
C VAL A 39 4.63 -6.52 -13.61
N ASP A 40 4.43 -7.53 -14.46
CA ASP A 40 3.97 -8.84 -14.00
C ASP A 40 5.11 -9.62 -13.35
N ILE A 41 4.85 -10.18 -12.16
CA ILE A 41 5.76 -11.08 -11.43
C ILE A 41 5.23 -12.52 -11.50
N ASP A 42 3.90 -12.66 -11.43
CA ASP A 42 3.14 -13.90 -11.55
C ASP A 42 1.75 -13.66 -12.13
N GLY A 43 1.69 -13.04 -13.32
CA GLY A 43 0.42 -12.65 -13.94
C GLY A 43 -0.43 -11.79 -13.01
N ASP A 44 -1.70 -12.15 -12.83
CA ASP A 44 -2.61 -11.46 -11.92
C ASP A 44 -2.57 -11.99 -10.47
N ASP A 45 -1.71 -12.96 -10.13
CA ASP A 45 -1.55 -13.39 -8.75
C ASP A 45 -0.57 -12.48 -7.99
N ILE A 46 0.47 -12.01 -8.69
CA ILE A 46 1.47 -11.10 -8.15
C ILE A 46 1.92 -10.14 -9.25
N TYR A 47 1.75 -8.84 -9.04
CA TYR A 47 2.28 -7.83 -9.96
C TYR A 47 2.74 -6.58 -9.22
N ALA A 48 3.70 -5.87 -9.79
CA ALA A 48 4.15 -4.58 -9.30
C ALA A 48 3.43 -3.44 -10.03
N SER A 49 2.95 -2.45 -9.29
CA SER A 49 2.59 -1.13 -9.80
C SER A 49 3.73 -0.16 -9.49
N VAL A 50 4.46 0.25 -10.53
CA VAL A 50 5.51 1.26 -10.46
C VAL A 50 4.85 2.63 -10.57
N GLN A 51 5.11 3.50 -9.59
CA GLN A 51 4.50 4.81 -9.49
C GLN A 51 5.56 5.88 -9.27
N GLU A 52 5.38 7.03 -9.90
CA GLU A 52 6.18 8.23 -9.67
C GLU A 52 5.24 9.42 -9.51
N TYR A 53 5.46 10.23 -8.47
CA TYR A 53 4.61 11.37 -8.16
C TYR A 53 5.34 12.35 -7.23
N THR A 54 4.80 13.57 -7.13
CA THR A 54 5.12 14.46 -6.02
C THR A 54 4.12 14.19 -4.90
N SER A 55 4.61 13.94 -3.67
CA SER A 55 3.74 13.70 -2.51
C SER A 55 2.79 14.88 -2.27
N LEU A 56 1.58 14.59 -1.80
CA LEU A 56 0.47 15.54 -1.74
C LEU A 56 0.13 15.92 -0.30
N LYS A 57 -0.59 17.02 -0.11
CA LYS A 57 -1.12 17.36 1.22
C LYS A 57 -2.12 16.28 1.67
N ALA A 58 -2.09 15.93 2.94
CA ALA A 58 -2.88 14.83 3.49
C ALA A 58 -4.41 15.01 3.34
N ASP A 59 -4.89 16.25 3.22
CA ASP A 59 -6.29 16.61 2.98
C ASP A 59 -6.75 16.43 1.53
N THR A 60 -5.81 16.22 0.61
CA THR A 60 -6.07 15.90 -0.81
C THR A 60 -5.95 14.41 -1.12
N CYS A 61 -5.40 13.62 -0.19
CA CYS A 61 -5.37 12.16 -0.26
C CYS A 61 -6.62 11.58 0.40
N LYS A 62 -6.97 10.34 0.04
CA LYS A 62 -8.09 9.61 0.63
C LYS A 62 -7.62 8.30 1.25
N PHE A 63 -8.33 7.87 2.29
CA PHE A 63 -8.22 6.49 2.75
C PHE A 63 -8.85 5.54 1.74
N GLU A 64 -8.16 4.45 1.45
CA GLU A 64 -8.59 3.39 0.55
C GLU A 64 -8.31 2.00 1.13
N ALA A 65 -9.01 0.99 0.62
CA ALA A 65 -8.74 -0.41 0.91
C ALA A 65 -9.09 -1.29 -0.30
N HIS A 66 -8.60 -2.53 -0.26
CA HIS A 66 -8.72 -3.52 -1.33
C HIS A 66 -9.34 -4.81 -0.78
N ASN A 67 -10.06 -5.57 -1.60
CA ASN A 67 -10.63 -6.88 -1.22
C ASN A 67 -9.84 -8.05 -1.81
N ARG A 68 -9.28 -7.89 -3.01
CA ARG A 68 -8.67 -9.00 -3.78
C ARG A 68 -7.17 -9.09 -3.61
N TYR A 69 -6.51 -8.01 -3.22
CA TYR A 69 -5.07 -7.96 -3.06
C TYR A 69 -4.65 -7.39 -1.70
N PHE A 70 -3.54 -7.91 -1.21
CA PHE A 70 -2.66 -7.21 -0.28
C PHE A 70 -1.78 -6.23 -1.06
N ASP A 71 -1.37 -5.16 -0.38
CA ASP A 71 -0.36 -4.23 -0.90
C ASP A 71 0.92 -4.34 -0.09
N ILE A 72 2.03 -4.64 -0.76
CA ILE A 72 3.39 -4.40 -0.25
C ILE A 72 3.85 -3.07 -0.86
N GLN A 73 3.76 -2.00 -0.09
CA GLN A 73 4.20 -0.66 -0.48
C GLN A 73 5.69 -0.54 -0.17
N TYR A 74 6.50 -0.13 -1.16
CA TYR A 74 7.96 0.02 -1.02
C TYR A 74 8.43 1.33 -1.65
N VAL A 75 9.04 2.21 -0.85
CA VAL A 75 9.58 3.49 -1.34
C VAL A 75 10.97 3.25 -1.93
N VAL A 76 11.13 3.54 -3.22
CA VAL A 76 12.42 3.42 -3.94
C VAL A 76 13.24 4.70 -3.78
N GLU A 77 12.59 5.85 -3.94
CA GLU A 77 13.19 7.18 -3.81
C GLU A 77 12.20 8.13 -3.12
N GLY A 78 12.73 9.12 -2.38
CA GLY A 78 11.92 10.09 -1.64
C GLY A 78 11.45 9.58 -0.29
N GLU A 79 10.36 10.18 0.19
CA GLU A 79 9.65 9.79 1.40
C GLU A 79 8.16 10.12 1.31
N GLU A 80 7.32 9.36 2.01
CA GLU A 80 5.90 9.67 2.19
C GLU A 80 5.43 9.38 3.60
N GLN A 81 4.48 10.17 4.08
CA GLN A 81 3.66 9.82 5.22
C GLN A 81 2.57 8.86 4.73
N PHE A 82 2.36 7.77 5.46
CA PHE A 82 1.38 6.74 5.15
C PHE A 82 0.36 6.67 6.27
N GLY A 83 -0.88 7.05 5.98
CA GLY A 83 -1.99 6.93 6.93
C GLY A 83 -2.48 5.49 7.06
N TYR A 84 -2.92 5.11 8.25
CA TYR A 84 -3.42 3.78 8.56
C TYR A 84 -4.60 3.86 9.54
N ALA A 85 -5.64 3.09 9.28
CA ALA A 85 -6.75 2.84 10.18
C ALA A 85 -7.29 1.42 9.97
N LYS A 86 -8.01 0.87 10.95
CA LYS A 86 -8.76 -0.37 10.71
C LYS A 86 -9.94 -0.07 9.81
N ARG A 87 -10.10 -0.85 8.75
CA ARG A 87 -11.18 -0.68 7.79
C ARG A 87 -12.57 -0.76 8.44
N GLU A 88 -12.75 -1.66 9.41
CA GLU A 88 -14.03 -1.86 10.12
C GLU A 88 -14.50 -0.63 10.90
N ASP A 89 -13.58 0.28 11.25
CA ASP A 89 -13.87 1.49 12.01
C ASP A 89 -14.23 2.68 11.09
N LEU A 90 -14.08 2.53 9.77
CA LEU A 90 -14.28 3.60 8.80
C LEU A 90 -15.64 3.52 8.10
N THR A 91 -16.14 4.70 7.68
CA THR A 91 -17.35 4.80 6.85
C THR A 91 -16.95 4.89 5.38
N GLU A 92 -17.47 3.99 4.55
CA GLU A 92 -17.27 4.01 3.10
C GLU A 92 -17.89 5.29 2.50
N GLU A 93 -17.12 6.03 1.70
CA GLU A 93 -17.58 7.25 1.00
C GLU A 93 -18.45 6.89 -0.21
N ALA A 94 -18.17 5.74 -0.83
CA ALA A 94 -18.87 5.20 -1.98
C ALA A 94 -18.83 3.66 -1.96
N PRO A 95 -19.74 2.97 -2.67
CA PRO A 95 -19.69 1.52 -2.81
C PRO A 95 -18.35 1.07 -3.41
N TYR A 96 -17.89 -0.11 -2.99
CA TYR A 96 -16.71 -0.77 -3.52
C TYR A 96 -16.78 -0.96 -5.05
N ASP A 97 -15.69 -0.60 -5.74
CA ASP A 97 -15.50 -0.79 -7.17
C ASP A 97 -14.80 -2.13 -7.42
N GLU A 98 -15.56 -3.12 -7.89
CA GLU A 98 -15.05 -4.47 -8.18
C GLU A 98 -14.03 -4.52 -9.31
N THR A 99 -14.10 -3.56 -10.26
CA THR A 99 -13.22 -3.53 -11.43
C THR A 99 -11.82 -3.11 -11.02
N ASN A 100 -11.72 -2.09 -10.16
CA ASN A 100 -10.46 -1.52 -9.73
C ASN A 100 -9.97 -2.07 -8.37
N ASP A 101 -10.75 -2.96 -7.74
CA ASP A 101 -10.49 -3.50 -6.41
C ASP A 101 -10.29 -2.40 -5.36
N ILE A 102 -11.18 -1.41 -5.31
CA ILE A 102 -10.97 -0.25 -4.43
C ILE A 102 -12.27 0.22 -3.78
N VAL A 103 -12.17 0.61 -2.52
CA VAL A 103 -13.19 1.39 -1.81
C VAL A 103 -12.50 2.58 -1.16
N PHE A 104 -13.17 3.75 -1.19
CA PHE A 104 -12.71 4.96 -0.52
C PHE A 104 -13.52 5.20 0.75
N PHE A 105 -12.90 5.83 1.74
CA PHE A 105 -13.51 6.12 3.03
C PHE A 105 -13.58 7.61 3.31
N CYS A 106 -14.57 8.01 4.10
CA CYS A 106 -14.59 9.30 4.77
C CYS A 106 -13.33 9.44 5.66
N GLU A 107 -12.80 10.66 5.79
CA GLU A 107 -11.67 10.91 6.67
C GLU A 107 -12.06 10.61 8.14
N PRO A 108 -11.34 9.71 8.83
CA PRO A 108 -11.60 9.43 10.24
C PRO A 108 -11.17 10.57 11.15
N GLU A 109 -11.76 10.62 12.36
CA GLU A 109 -11.31 11.52 13.42
C GLU A 109 -9.90 11.17 13.91
N GLU A 110 -9.60 9.87 14.03
CA GLU A 110 -8.30 9.36 14.46
C GLU A 110 -7.75 8.35 13.44
N ALA A 111 -6.46 8.51 13.10
CA ALA A 111 -5.72 7.54 12.31
C ALA A 111 -4.25 7.51 12.74
N GLY A 112 -3.64 6.33 12.62
CA GLY A 112 -2.20 6.18 12.74
C GLY A 112 -1.50 6.71 11.50
N THR A 113 -0.24 7.10 11.64
CA THR A 113 0.61 7.42 10.50
C THR A 113 2.01 6.82 10.66
N VAL A 114 2.61 6.43 9.55
CA VAL A 114 3.99 5.91 9.49
C VAL A 114 4.76 6.71 8.44
N LEU A 115 5.96 7.18 8.77
CA LEU A 115 6.85 7.80 7.80
C LEU A 115 7.63 6.70 7.08
N LEU A 116 7.49 6.62 5.76
CA LEU A 116 8.22 5.70 4.90
C LEU A 116 9.27 6.47 4.11
N LYS A 117 10.53 6.07 4.21
CA LYS A 117 11.65 6.63 3.43
C LYS A 117 12.13 5.62 2.39
N ALA A 118 12.97 6.06 1.46
CA ALA A 118 13.64 5.17 0.53
C ALA A 118 14.26 3.94 1.23
N GLY A 119 13.85 2.74 0.81
CA GLY A 119 14.22 1.46 1.41
C GLY A 119 13.18 0.86 2.36
N ASP A 120 12.20 1.64 2.82
CA ASP A 120 11.17 1.17 3.74
C ASP A 120 10.02 0.48 3.00
N CYS A 121 9.42 -0.50 3.69
CA CYS A 121 8.21 -1.16 3.24
C CYS A 121 7.13 -1.23 4.31
N ILE A 122 5.88 -1.27 3.86
CA ILE A 122 4.72 -1.62 4.68
C ILE A 122 3.83 -2.58 3.91
N VAL A 123 3.26 -3.56 4.61
CA VAL A 123 2.28 -4.50 4.05
C VAL A 123 0.93 -4.20 4.68
N VAL A 124 -0.09 -4.04 3.86
CA VAL A 124 -1.48 -3.81 4.30
C VAL A 124 -2.40 -4.88 3.71
N ALA A 125 -3.27 -5.41 4.58
CA ALA A 125 -4.26 -6.43 4.27
C ALA A 125 -5.61 -5.83 3.86
N PRO A 126 -6.57 -6.64 3.38
CA PRO A 126 -7.92 -6.16 3.07
C PRO A 126 -8.64 -5.45 4.22
N GLU A 127 -8.26 -5.77 5.46
CA GLU A 127 -8.78 -5.19 6.70
C GLU A 127 -8.13 -3.83 7.07
N ASP A 128 -7.11 -3.40 6.33
CA ASP A 128 -6.33 -2.21 6.63
C ASP A 128 -6.67 -1.08 5.66
N ALA A 129 -7.43 -0.09 6.13
CA ALA A 129 -7.63 1.14 5.39
C ALA A 129 -6.35 1.98 5.47
N HIS A 130 -5.90 2.48 4.33
CA HIS A 130 -4.63 3.18 4.24
C HIS A 130 -4.72 4.42 3.36
N LYS A 131 -3.85 5.40 3.64
CA LYS A 131 -3.80 6.68 2.93
C LYS A 131 -2.37 6.97 2.48
N PRO A 132 -1.97 6.49 1.29
CA PRO A 132 -0.62 6.69 0.76
C PRO A 132 -0.43 8.10 0.18
N ARG A 133 0.77 8.38 -0.34
CA ARG A 133 1.14 9.60 -1.08
C ARG A 133 1.14 10.90 -0.28
N CYS A 134 0.87 10.88 1.02
CA CYS A 134 0.90 12.10 1.82
C CYS A 134 2.34 12.60 1.98
N GLN A 135 2.54 13.91 1.87
CA GLN A 135 3.82 14.54 2.17
C GLN A 135 4.11 14.40 3.67
N ALA A 136 5.39 14.27 4.00
CA ALA A 136 5.86 14.34 5.38
C ALA A 136 5.86 15.82 5.83
N LYS A 137 7.04 16.46 5.86
CA LYS A 137 7.12 17.90 6.15
C LYS A 137 6.76 18.75 4.93
N GLU A 138 7.36 18.43 3.79
CA GLU A 138 7.19 19.15 2.53
C GLU A 138 6.94 18.16 1.40
N ALA A 139 6.34 18.64 0.32
CA ALA A 139 6.13 17.84 -0.87
C ALA A 139 7.49 17.46 -1.51
N CYS A 140 7.69 16.19 -1.82
CA CYS A 140 8.90 15.72 -2.50
C CYS A 140 8.56 14.73 -3.61
N TYR A 141 9.52 14.50 -4.51
CA TYR A 141 9.42 13.45 -5.50
C TYR A 141 9.51 12.08 -4.80
N VAL A 142 8.60 11.18 -5.17
CA VAL A 142 8.54 9.81 -4.68
C VAL A 142 8.49 8.86 -5.87
N LYS A 143 9.39 7.88 -5.87
CA LYS A 143 9.26 6.68 -6.70
C LYS A 143 8.92 5.51 -5.79
N LYS A 144 7.81 4.83 -6.09
CA LYS A 144 7.26 3.76 -5.24
C LYS A 144 6.89 2.54 -6.07
N ILE A 145 7.09 1.37 -5.48
CA ILE A 145 6.55 0.10 -5.98
C ILE A 145 5.45 -0.36 -5.03
N VAL A 146 4.29 -0.71 -5.59
CA VAL A 146 3.24 -1.41 -4.85
C VAL A 146 3.14 -2.82 -5.42
N ILE A 147 3.61 -3.82 -4.69
CA ILE A 147 3.38 -5.22 -5.07
C ILE A 147 1.98 -5.60 -4.62
N LYS A 148 1.12 -5.92 -5.59
CA LYS A 148 -0.19 -6.49 -5.36
C LYS A 148 -0.03 -8.00 -5.24
N VAL A 149 -0.42 -8.56 -4.10
CA VAL A 149 -0.40 -10.00 -3.84
C VAL A 149 -1.82 -10.49 -3.65
N ARG A 150 -2.30 -11.38 -4.52
CA ARG A 150 -3.68 -11.86 -4.44
C ARG A 150 -3.92 -12.63 -3.15
N VAL A 151 -5.01 -12.27 -2.46
CA VAL A 151 -5.48 -12.91 -1.22
C VAL A 151 -5.60 -14.43 -1.37
#